data_AF-A0A3Q0J007-F1
#
_entry.id   AF-A0A3Q0J007-F1
#
_cell.length_a   1.000
_cell.length_b   1.000
_cell.length_c   1.000
_cell.angle_alpha   90.00
_cell.angle_beta   90.00
_cell.angle_gamma   90.00
#
_symmetry.space_group_name_H-M   'P 1'
#
loop_
_entity.id
_entity.type
_entity.pdbx_description
1 polymer ?
#
loop_
_entity_poly.entity_id
_entity_poly.type
_entity_poly.pdbx_seq_one_letter_code
_entity_poly.pdbx_strand_id
1 'polypeptide(L)'
;MASINFEIRVILLTLQMTLILASPPMTKGPAQAKLDYIWPSKYSAEISGDVLLGGLMMIHSRSESSVCGPIMAQGGIQALETMLYTIDRINAELTMNLTLGAHVLDDCDQDTHGLEMAVDFIKGRVL
;
A
#
# COMPACT_ATOMS: atom_id res chain seq x y z
N MET A 1 13.90 -12.88 -18.01
CA MET A 1 14.79 -12.69 -16.84
C MET A 1 14.20 -11.77 -15.76
N ALA A 2 13.25 -10.86 -16.05
CA ALA A 2 12.60 -10.01 -15.03
C ALA A 2 11.65 -10.76 -14.07
N SER A 3 10.99 -11.82 -14.54
CA SER A 3 10.08 -12.67 -13.73
C SER A 3 10.79 -13.42 -12.60
N ILE A 4 12.06 -13.79 -12.78
CA ILE A 4 12.88 -14.46 -11.74
C ILE A 4 13.28 -13.47 -10.62
N ASN A 5 13.51 -12.19 -10.93
CA ASN A 5 13.90 -11.20 -9.92
C ASN A 5 12.74 -10.73 -9.05
N PHE A 6 11.51 -10.75 -9.57
CA PHE A 6 10.29 -10.49 -8.79
C PHE A 6 10.02 -11.64 -7.80
N GLU A 7 10.07 -12.88 -8.29
CA GLU A 7 10.02 -14.08 -7.44
C GLU A 7 11.13 -14.04 -6.39
N ILE A 8 12.39 -13.71 -6.72
CA ILE A 8 13.48 -13.67 -5.73
C ILE A 8 13.28 -12.56 -4.68
N ARG A 9 12.74 -11.39 -5.04
CA ARG A 9 12.49 -10.31 -4.06
C ARG A 9 11.30 -10.62 -3.15
N VAL A 10 10.22 -11.17 -3.71
CA VAL A 10 9.06 -11.65 -2.93
C VAL A 10 9.45 -12.86 -2.06
N ILE A 11 10.27 -13.77 -2.60
CA ILE A 11 10.85 -14.89 -1.86
C ILE A 11 11.78 -14.39 -0.75
N LEU A 12 12.65 -13.39 -0.98
CA LEU A 12 13.48 -12.82 0.09
C LEU A 12 12.63 -12.17 1.19
N LEU A 13 11.55 -11.47 0.83
CA LEU A 13 10.64 -10.86 1.81
C LEU A 13 9.84 -11.92 2.59
N THR A 14 9.40 -12.99 1.94
CA THR A 14 8.73 -14.13 2.63
C THR A 14 9.70 -15.00 3.44
N LEU A 15 10.96 -15.11 3.02
CA LEU A 15 12.03 -15.77 3.77
C LEU A 15 12.46 -14.95 5.01
N GLN A 16 12.49 -13.62 4.90
CA GLN A 16 12.64 -12.73 6.05
C GLN A 16 11.42 -12.80 6.99
N MET A 17 10.22 -12.99 6.45
CA MET A 17 9.00 -13.14 7.25
C MET A 17 8.94 -14.48 8.00
N THR A 18 9.53 -15.56 7.46
CA THR A 18 9.67 -16.83 8.18
C THR A 18 10.72 -16.75 9.30
N LEU A 19 11.75 -15.91 9.17
CA LEU A 19 12.66 -15.59 10.27
C LEU A 19 11.99 -14.75 11.38
N ILE A 20 10.98 -13.94 11.05
CA ILE A 20 10.18 -13.18 12.02
C ILE A 20 9.14 -14.06 12.72
N LEU A 21 8.62 -15.11 12.07
CA LEU A 21 7.72 -16.10 12.70
C LEU A 21 8.41 -17.06 13.67
N ALA A 22 9.74 -17.07 13.74
CA ALA A 22 10.50 -17.74 14.80
C ALA A 22 10.54 -16.93 16.11
N SER A 23 9.94 -15.73 16.14
CA SER A 23 9.67 -14.99 17.38
C SER A 23 8.59 -15.71 18.21
N PRO A 24 8.71 -15.79 19.54
CA PRO A 24 7.59 -16.25 20.36
C PRO A 24 6.33 -15.41 20.08
N PRO A 25 5.12 -16.00 20.12
CA PRO A 25 3.89 -15.27 19.92
C PRO A 25 3.82 -14.13 20.93
N MET A 26 3.55 -12.92 20.43
CA MET A 26 3.36 -11.73 21.25
C MET A 26 2.18 -11.99 22.19
N THR A 27 2.48 -12.41 23.42
CA THR A 27 1.50 -12.67 24.48
C THR A 27 0.72 -11.40 24.71
N LYS A 28 -0.62 -11.52 24.72
CA LYS A 28 -1.59 -10.44 24.89
C LYS A 28 -1.11 -9.44 25.94
N GLY A 29 -0.71 -8.26 25.49
CA GLY A 29 -0.49 -7.11 26.36
C GLY A 29 -1.79 -6.75 27.11
N PRO A 30 -1.68 -6.08 28.27
CA PRO A 30 -2.84 -5.78 29.10
C PRO A 30 -3.82 -4.88 28.34
N ALA A 31 -5.11 -5.05 28.67
CA ALA A 31 -6.26 -4.36 28.09
C ALA A 31 -5.92 -2.92 27.64
N GLN A 32 -5.92 -2.71 26.33
CA GLN A 32 -5.57 -1.46 25.68
C GLN A 32 -6.53 -0.37 26.18
N ALA A 33 -5.99 0.61 26.91
CA ALA A 33 -6.68 1.87 27.14
C ALA A 33 -7.18 2.40 25.79
N LYS A 34 -8.47 2.74 25.72
CA LYS A 34 -9.09 3.38 24.56
C LYS A 34 -8.36 4.70 24.30
N LEU A 35 -7.34 4.66 23.45
CA LEU A 35 -6.76 5.85 22.86
C LEU A 35 -7.85 6.43 21.96
N ASP A 36 -8.35 7.61 22.30
CA ASP A 36 -9.16 8.43 21.40
C ASP A 36 -8.24 8.91 20.27
N TYR A 37 -7.88 7.98 19.39
CA TYR A 37 -7.21 8.28 18.14
C TYR A 37 -8.27 8.91 17.24
N ILE A 38 -8.39 10.24 17.29
CA ILE A 38 -8.94 10.98 16.16
C ILE A 38 -8.08 10.52 14.99
N TRP A 39 -8.66 9.87 13.99
CA TRP A 39 -7.96 9.31 12.83
C TRP A 39 -8.01 10.37 11.71
N PRO A 40 -7.04 11.30 11.58
CA PRO A 40 -7.25 12.52 10.80
C PRO A 40 -6.07 12.75 9.85
N SER A 41 -5.68 11.73 9.10
CA SER A 41 -4.65 11.87 8.07
C SER A 41 -4.83 10.75 7.06
N LYS A 42 -5.55 11.06 5.98
CA LYS A 42 -5.46 10.32 4.74
C LYS A 42 -3.97 10.18 4.40
N TYR A 43 -3.45 8.95 4.42
CA TYR A 43 -2.10 8.65 4.00
C TYR A 43 -2.13 8.23 2.52
N SER A 44 -1.16 8.71 1.76
CA SER A 44 -0.96 8.38 0.35
C SER A 44 0.48 7.94 0.12
N ALA A 45 0.67 7.00 -0.79
CA ALA A 45 1.99 6.68 -1.32
C ALA A 45 2.15 7.41 -2.66
N GLU A 46 3.19 8.24 -2.77
CA GLU A 46 3.34 9.19 -3.85
C GLU A 46 4.73 9.12 -4.47
N ILE A 47 4.75 9.05 -5.80
CA ILE A 47 5.95 9.17 -6.62
C ILE A 47 5.65 10.23 -7.68
N SER A 48 6.47 11.27 -7.76
CA SER A 48 6.32 12.30 -8.78
C SER A 48 6.66 11.76 -10.17
N GLY A 49 5.96 12.26 -11.19
CA GLY A 49 6.24 11.96 -12.59
C GLY A 49 5.38 12.82 -13.51
N ASP A 50 5.73 12.85 -14.79
CA ASP A 50 5.00 13.58 -15.83
C ASP A 50 3.58 13.02 -16.04
N VAL A 51 3.42 11.70 -15.86
CA VAL A 51 2.12 11.02 -15.84
C VAL A 51 1.95 10.30 -14.52
N LEU A 52 0.94 10.69 -13.75
CA LEU A 52 0.62 10.08 -12.47
C LEU A 52 -0.40 8.96 -12.66
N LEU A 53 -0.05 7.75 -12.19
CA LEU A 53 -0.97 6.62 -12.11
C LEU A 53 -1.66 6.60 -10.74
N GLY A 54 -2.98 6.76 -10.75
CA GLY A 54 -3.81 6.58 -9.55
C GLY A 54 -3.95 5.10 -9.18
N GLY A 55 -3.86 4.76 -7.90
CA GLY A 55 -4.08 3.40 -7.40
C GLY A 55 -4.95 3.37 -6.16
N LEU A 56 -5.91 2.46 -6.10
CA LEU A 56 -6.59 2.08 -4.85
C LEU A 56 -6.09 0.70 -4.46
N MET A 57 -5.59 0.59 -3.23
CA MET A 57 -5.04 -0.65 -2.70
C MET A 57 -5.70 -0.96 -1.37
N MET A 58 -5.94 -2.24 -1.11
CA MET A 58 -6.52 -2.71 0.14
C MET A 58 -5.41 -2.92 1.17
N ILE A 59 -4.79 -1.82 1.64
CA ILE A 59 -3.62 -1.90 2.54
C ILE A 59 -4.08 -2.38 3.92
N HIS A 60 -5.23 -1.88 4.38
CA HIS A 60 -5.86 -2.33 5.61
C HIS A 60 -7.12 -3.15 5.31
N SER A 61 -7.48 -4.04 6.23
CA SER A 61 -8.75 -4.77 6.16
C SER A 61 -9.92 -3.89 6.60
N ARG A 62 -11.13 -4.37 6.37
CA ARG A 62 -12.35 -3.73 6.88
C ARG A 62 -12.39 -3.70 8.41
N SER A 63 -12.97 -2.64 8.98
CA SER A 63 -13.29 -2.48 10.41
C SER A 63 -14.65 -1.82 10.58
N GLU A 64 -15.34 -2.15 11.68
CA GLU A 64 -16.62 -1.51 12.07
C GLU A 64 -16.43 -0.43 13.14
N SER A 65 -15.34 -0.48 13.90
CA SER A 65 -15.08 0.40 15.05
C SER A 65 -14.10 1.54 14.74
N SER A 66 -13.41 1.46 13.60
CA SER A 66 -12.39 2.40 13.14
C SER A 66 -12.52 2.60 11.62
N VAL A 67 -11.90 3.65 11.08
CA VAL A 67 -11.88 3.92 9.63
C VAL A 67 -11.34 2.72 8.85
N CYS A 68 -10.26 2.12 9.36
CA CYS A 68 -9.59 0.96 8.77
C CYS A 68 -9.23 -0.07 9.83
N GLY A 69 -9.10 -1.34 9.44
CA GLY A 69 -8.69 -2.47 10.27
C GLY A 69 -7.18 -2.74 10.23
N PRO A 70 -6.73 -3.94 10.63
CA PRO A 70 -5.31 -4.33 10.56
C PRO A 70 -4.73 -4.33 9.13
N ILE A 71 -3.40 -4.18 9.02
CA ILE A 71 -2.68 -4.22 7.75
C ILE A 71 -2.76 -5.61 7.11
N MET A 72 -3.06 -5.66 5.82
CA MET A 72 -3.02 -6.85 4.98
C MET A 72 -1.69 -6.92 4.22
N ALA A 73 -0.70 -7.64 4.80
CA ALA A 73 0.65 -7.71 4.24
C ALA A 73 0.69 -8.26 2.80
N GLN A 74 -0.07 -9.33 2.53
CA GLN A 74 0.01 -10.04 1.25
C GLN A 74 -0.96 -9.51 0.19
N GLY A 75 -2.16 -9.08 0.58
CA GLY A 75 -3.15 -8.51 -0.33
C GLY A 75 -2.94 -7.01 -0.60
N GLY A 76 -2.47 -6.27 0.40
CA GLY A 76 -2.32 -4.82 0.35
C GLY A 76 -0.89 -4.39 0.06
N ILE A 77 0.01 -4.62 1.03
CA ILE A 77 1.40 -4.12 0.95
C ILE A 77 2.15 -4.74 -0.24
N GLN A 78 2.03 -6.04 -0.47
CA GLN A 78 2.67 -6.67 -1.62
C GLN A 78 2.14 -6.12 -2.96
N ALA A 79 0.85 -5.82 -3.06
CA ALA A 79 0.26 -5.25 -4.27
C ALA A 79 0.76 -3.82 -4.51
N LEU A 80 0.79 -2.99 -3.45
CA LEU A 80 1.37 -1.65 -3.48
C LEU A 80 2.83 -1.70 -3.95
N GLU A 81 3.67 -2.51 -3.30
CA GLU A 81 5.08 -2.63 -3.65
C GLU A 81 5.28 -3.15 -5.08
N THR A 82 4.42 -4.05 -5.54
CA THR A 82 4.44 -4.55 -6.93
C THR A 82 4.18 -3.41 -7.92
N MET A 83 3.22 -2.53 -7.64
CA MET A 83 2.95 -1.37 -8.48
C MET A 83 4.16 -0.42 -8.53
N LEU A 84 4.74 -0.07 -7.38
CA LEU A 84 5.88 0.86 -7.31
C LEU A 84 7.12 0.26 -8.00
N TYR A 85 7.43 -1.01 -7.74
CA TYR A 85 8.50 -1.72 -8.42
C TYR A 85 8.30 -1.76 -9.94
N THR A 86 7.07 -1.95 -10.40
CA THR A 86 6.75 -1.96 -11.83
C THR A 86 6.99 -0.60 -12.46
N ILE A 87 6.61 0.48 -11.79
CA ILE A 87 6.87 1.86 -12.23
C ILE A 87 8.37 2.12 -12.34
N ASP A 88 9.15 1.73 -11.34
CA ASP A 88 10.62 1.84 -11.37
C ASP A 88 11.22 1.09 -12.55
N ARG A 89 10.70 -0.12 -12.84
CA ARG A 89 11.16 -0.91 -13.98
C ARG A 89 10.83 -0.26 -15.31
N ILE A 90 9.63 0.26 -15.46
CA ILE A 90 9.21 0.95 -16.68
C ILE A 90 10.06 2.21 -16.88
N ASN A 91 10.19 3.06 -15.86
CA ASN A 91 10.98 4.30 -15.95
C ASN A 91 12.45 4.06 -16.32
N ALA A 92 13.02 2.90 -15.97
CA ALA A 92 14.39 2.55 -16.36
C ALA A 92 14.54 2.07 -17.82
N GLU A 93 13.46 1.62 -18.45
CA GLU A 93 13.44 1.08 -19.82
C GLU A 93 12.74 1.99 -20.82
N LEU A 94 12.01 3.01 -20.32
CA LEU A 94 11.27 3.96 -21.13
C LEU A 94 12.22 4.89 -21.88
N THR A 95 12.12 4.88 -23.20
CA THR A 95 12.97 5.69 -24.11
C THR A 95 12.33 7.02 -24.50
N MET A 96 11.09 7.24 -24.09
CA MET A 96 10.42 8.54 -24.20
C MET A 96 10.86 9.37 -23.01
N ASN A 97 11.18 10.66 -23.21
CA ASN A 97 11.52 11.61 -22.13
C ASN A 97 10.27 11.93 -21.27
N LEU A 98 9.69 10.90 -20.67
CA LEU A 98 8.49 10.90 -19.87
C LEU A 98 8.76 10.04 -18.65
N THR A 99 8.28 10.48 -17.50
CA THR A 99 8.39 9.75 -16.23
C THR A 99 7.01 9.36 -15.73
N LEU A 100 6.85 8.09 -15.34
CA LEU A 100 5.66 7.63 -14.65
C LEU A 100 5.83 7.88 -13.15
N GLY A 101 4.81 8.46 -12.54
CA GLY A 101 4.66 8.55 -11.10
C GLY A 101 3.43 7.79 -10.62
N ALA A 102 3.17 7.86 -9.33
CA ALA A 102 2.06 7.17 -8.67
C ALA A 102 1.41 8.07 -7.63
N HIS A 103 0.09 7.95 -7.49
CA HIS A 103 -0.65 8.45 -6.34
C HIS A 103 -1.57 7.33 -5.85
N VAL A 104 -1.15 6.65 -4.79
CA VAL A 104 -1.83 5.45 -4.29
C VAL A 104 -2.50 5.75 -2.96
N LEU A 105 -3.77 5.34 -2.86
CA LEU A 105 -4.65 5.54 -1.72
C LEU A 105 -5.13 4.20 -1.19
N ASP A 106 -5.45 4.16 0.10
CA ASP A 106 -6.02 2.99 0.76
C ASP A 106 -7.55 3.04 0.73
N ASP A 107 -8.21 1.95 0.33
CA ASP A 107 -9.67 1.82 0.34
C ASP A 107 -10.20 1.07 1.58
N CYS A 108 -9.29 0.51 2.39
CA CYS A 108 -9.59 -0.23 3.61
C CYS A 108 -10.63 -1.36 3.45
N ASP A 109 -10.70 -1.97 2.26
CA ASP A 109 -11.69 -3.02 1.93
C ASP A 109 -13.14 -2.58 2.23
N GLN A 110 -13.42 -1.29 2.03
CA GLN A 110 -14.72 -0.68 2.28
C GLN A 110 -15.13 0.23 1.13
N ASP A 111 -16.17 -0.17 0.39
CA ASP A 111 -16.63 0.49 -0.84
C ASP A 111 -16.92 1.99 -0.67
N THR A 112 -17.56 2.37 0.45
CA THR A 112 -17.89 3.77 0.76
C THR A 112 -16.64 4.61 0.97
N HIS A 113 -15.65 4.06 1.69
CA HIS A 113 -14.37 4.75 1.89
C HIS A 113 -13.57 4.80 0.58
N GLY A 114 -13.53 3.70 -0.16
CA GLY A 114 -12.91 3.65 -1.49
C GLY A 114 -13.48 4.69 -2.45
N LEU A 115 -14.81 4.92 -2.43
CA LEU A 115 -15.43 5.98 -3.24
C LEU A 115 -14.99 7.38 -2.81
N GLU A 116 -14.94 7.66 -1.51
CA GLU A 116 -14.43 8.94 -0.98
C GLU A 116 -12.99 9.21 -1.44
N MET A 117 -12.15 8.16 -1.45
CA MET A 117 -10.77 8.22 -1.90
C MET A 117 -10.65 8.37 -3.42
N ALA A 118 -11.48 7.64 -4.19
CA ALA A 118 -11.52 7.73 -5.64
C ALA A 118 -11.93 9.13 -6.14
N VAL A 119 -12.81 9.80 -5.40
CA VAL A 119 -13.24 11.16 -5.70
C VAL A 119 -12.05 12.13 -5.69
N ASP A 120 -11.00 11.87 -4.92
CA ASP A 120 -9.83 12.74 -4.91
C ASP A 120 -8.99 12.66 -6.20
N PHE A 121 -9.05 11.54 -6.93
CA PHE A 121 -8.41 11.45 -8.26
C PHE A 121 -9.09 12.36 -9.29
N ILE A 122 -10.41 12.54 -9.22
CA ILE A 122 -11.16 13.33 -10.20
C ILE A 122 -11.23 14.82 -9.85
N LYS A 123 -11.05 15.18 -8.57
CA LYS A 123 -11.00 16.59 -8.14
C LYS A 123 -9.79 17.35 -8.72
N GLY A 124 -8.86 16.65 -9.36
CA GLY A 124 -7.65 17.24 -9.95
C GLY A 124 -6.72 17.85 -8.91
N ARG A 125 -6.94 17.57 -7.62
CA ARG A 125 -5.99 17.90 -6.55
C ARG A 125 -4.95 16.80 -6.49
N VAL A 126 -4.15 16.73 -7.55
CA VAL A 126 -2.96 15.88 -7.58
C VAL A 126 -1.80 16.86 -7.44
N LEU A 127 -1.06 16.71 -6.34
CA LEU A 127 0.15 17.41 -5.92
C LEU A 127 0.45 18.78 -6.55
#